data_AF-A0A1F9AI04-F1
#
_entry.id   AF-A0A1F9AI04-F1
#
_cell.length_a   1.000
_cell.length_b   1.000
_cell.length_c   1.000
_cell.angle_alpha   90.00
_cell.angle_beta   90.00
_cell.angle_gamma   90.00
#
_symmetry.space_group_name_H-M   'P 1'
#
loop_
_entity.id
_entity.type
_entity.pdbx_description
1 polymer ?
#
loop_
_entity_poly.entity_id
_entity_poly.type
_entity_poly.pdbx_seq_one_letter_code
_entity_poly.pdbx_strand_id
1 'polypeptide(L)'
;MREPFLFFFLVSLLDRVFGLNLWVYKGFVVLSALLLGPAAFLLFRRLAPPQVALAAALLVPAVPSLVDHAAQFRPDLPAATLYVASLLILEKYREDQSSFTRTALAGAALLLAAYLVRSTALAIALAWPLALALQPGTGSRQRLHLKKALIILVPFALGFGLWEYRNYSAAVRFLEPTLRAYPENFELVYQESRSPAAIFRVKKAF
;
A
#
# COMPACT_ATOMS: atom_id res chain seq x y z
N MET A 1 6.87 2.29 13.58
CA MET A 1 6.38 1.38 12.52
C MET A 1 7.50 1.23 11.50
N ARG A 2 7.90 0.00 11.14
CA ARG A 2 8.90 -0.23 10.09
C ARG A 2 8.23 -0.04 8.74
N GLU A 3 8.73 0.87 7.92
CA GLU A 3 8.23 1.07 6.57
C GLU A 3 8.43 -0.22 5.75
N PRO A 4 7.43 -0.62 4.95
CA PRO A 4 7.53 -1.85 4.20
C PRO A 4 8.55 -1.73 3.05
N PHE A 5 9.17 -2.85 2.68
CA PHE A 5 10.46 -2.85 1.99
C PHE A 5 10.43 -2.47 0.51
N LEU A 6 9.26 -2.54 -0.16
CA LEU A 6 9.22 -2.52 -1.61
C LEU A 6 9.69 -1.18 -2.17
N PHE A 7 9.44 -0.08 -1.47
CA PHE A 7 9.98 1.22 -1.86
C PHE A 7 11.50 1.20 -1.90
N PHE A 8 12.16 0.83 -0.79
CA PHE A 8 13.62 0.76 -0.71
C PHE A 8 14.22 -0.23 -1.69
N PHE A 9 13.52 -1.33 -1.96
CA PHE A 9 13.92 -2.27 -3.00
C PHE A 9 13.90 -1.63 -4.40
N LEU A 10 12.85 -0.88 -4.74
CA LEU A 10 12.79 -0.12 -6.00
C LEU A 10 13.88 0.94 -6.08
N VAL A 11 14.17 1.66 -4.98
CA VAL A 11 15.28 2.62 -4.91
C VAL A 11 16.62 1.92 -5.17
N SER A 12 16.87 0.78 -4.51
CA SER A 12 18.10 -0.01 -4.71
C SER A 12 18.22 -0.55 -6.14
N LEU A 13 17.11 -0.93 -6.76
CA LEU A 13 17.10 -1.35 -8.16
C LEU A 13 17.47 -0.18 -9.09
N LEU A 14 16.90 1.00 -8.86
CA LEU A 14 17.24 2.20 -9.62
C LEU A 14 18.71 2.58 -9.43
N ASP A 15 19.25 2.47 -8.22
CA ASP A 15 20.68 2.69 -7.94
C ASP A 15 21.57 1.73 -8.72
N ARG A 16 21.20 0.46 -8.76
CA ARG A 16 21.97 -0.56 -9.48
C ARG A 16 21.98 -0.32 -10.99
N VAL A 17 20.91 0.22 -11.55
CA VAL A 17 20.77 0.43 -13.00
C VAL A 17 21.34 1.78 -13.44
N PHE A 18 21.13 2.84 -12.65
CA PHE A 18 21.44 4.22 -13.03
C PHE A 18 22.50 4.89 -12.14
N GLY A 19 23.00 4.20 -11.12
CA GLY A 19 23.86 4.77 -10.09
C GLY A 19 23.12 5.73 -9.15
N LEU A 20 23.90 6.47 -8.36
CA LEU A 20 23.41 7.52 -7.45
C LEU A 20 22.95 8.78 -8.22
N ASN A 21 21.89 8.64 -9.02
CA ASN A 21 21.33 9.72 -9.82
C ASN A 21 20.03 10.26 -9.19
N LEU A 22 20.14 11.39 -8.49
CA LEU A 22 19.01 12.06 -7.83
C LEU A 22 17.85 12.41 -8.77
N TRP A 23 18.14 12.68 -10.05
CA TRP A 23 17.11 12.99 -11.04
C TRP A 23 16.26 11.77 -11.40
N VAL A 24 16.85 10.57 -11.40
CA VAL A 24 16.11 9.32 -11.66
C VAL A 24 15.16 9.02 -10.50
N TYR A 25 15.64 9.15 -9.27
CA TYR A 25 14.84 8.98 -8.06
C TYR A 25 13.67 9.97 -7.99
N LYS A 26 13.93 11.26 -8.23
CA LYS A 26 12.88 12.29 -8.30
C LYS A 26 11.93 12.06 -9.47
N GLY A 27 12.47 11.70 -10.63
CA GLY A 27 11.69 11.38 -11.83
C GLY A 27 10.68 10.26 -11.57
N PHE A 28 11.08 9.20 -10.87
CA PHE A 28 10.17 8.11 -10.48
C PHE A 28 8.98 8.59 -9.63
N VAL A 29 9.25 9.43 -8.62
CA VAL A 29 8.20 9.99 -7.74
C VAL A 29 7.28 10.95 -8.52
N VAL A 30 7.84 11.84 -9.33
CA VAL A 30 7.09 12.80 -10.15
C VAL A 30 6.23 12.07 -11.19
N LEU A 31 6.77 11.07 -11.87
CA LEU A 31 6.01 10.25 -12.82
C LEU A 31 4.85 9.53 -12.12
N SER A 32 5.08 9.01 -10.90
CA SER A 32 4.00 8.41 -10.10
C SER A 32 2.89 9.42 -9.81
N ALA A 33 3.24 10.64 -9.40
CA ALA A 33 2.28 11.72 -9.16
C ALA A 33 1.51 12.12 -10.42
N LEU A 34 2.19 12.26 -11.56
CA LEU A 34 1.57 12.62 -12.84
C LEU A 34 0.56 11.57 -13.30
N LEU A 35 0.79 10.29 -13.01
CA LEU A 35 -0.13 9.20 -13.34
C LEU A 35 -1.41 9.21 -12.49
N LEU A 36 -1.42 9.88 -11.33
CA LEU A 36 -2.62 9.97 -10.48
C LEU A 36 -3.77 10.71 -11.16
N GLY A 37 -3.49 11.77 -11.92
CA GLY A 37 -4.51 12.54 -12.64
C GLY A 37 -5.29 11.67 -13.66
N PRO A 38 -4.61 11.07 -14.65
CA PRO A 38 -5.25 10.16 -15.60
C PRO A 38 -5.91 8.95 -14.93
N ALA A 39 -5.29 8.37 -13.90
CA ALA A 39 -5.88 7.23 -13.20
C ALA A 39 -7.16 7.62 -12.45
N ALA A 40 -7.17 8.78 -11.79
CA ALA A 40 -8.36 9.35 -11.17
C ALA A 40 -9.44 9.65 -12.22
N PHE A 41 -9.09 10.23 -13.37
CA PHE A 41 -10.03 10.45 -14.47
C PHE A 41 -10.74 9.18 -14.87
N LEU A 42 -9.99 8.10 -15.13
CA LEU A 42 -10.54 6.81 -15.53
C LEU A 42 -11.45 6.21 -14.46
N LEU A 43 -11.12 6.43 -13.18
CA LEU A 43 -11.89 5.91 -12.06
C LEU A 43 -13.20 6.70 -11.90
N PHE A 44 -13.14 8.03 -11.89
CA PHE A 44 -14.30 8.90 -11.76
C PHE A 44 -15.21 8.87 -12.98
N ARG A 45 -14.68 8.66 -14.19
CA ARG A 45 -15.48 8.57 -15.42
C ARG A 45 -16.46 7.38 -15.41
N ARG A 46 -16.23 6.38 -14.55
CA ARG A 46 -17.18 5.29 -14.32
C ARG A 46 -18.30 5.64 -13.34
N LEU A 47 -18.12 6.67 -12.53
CA LEU A 47 -19.01 7.05 -11.44
C LEU A 47 -19.78 8.35 -11.69
N ALA A 48 -19.23 9.24 -12.52
CA ALA A 48 -19.72 10.60 -12.72
C ALA A 48 -19.63 11.05 -14.19
N PRO A 49 -20.36 12.13 -14.57
CA PRO A 49 -20.25 12.74 -15.90
C PRO A 49 -18.81 13.13 -16.25
N PRO A 50 -18.44 13.17 -17.54
CA PRO A 50 -17.05 13.36 -17.98
C PRO A 50 -16.46 14.70 -17.52
N GLN A 51 -17.28 15.73 -17.35
CA GLN A 51 -16.87 17.04 -16.85
C GLN A 51 -16.44 16.98 -15.38
N VAL A 52 -17.21 16.26 -14.56
CA VAL A 52 -16.90 16.05 -13.14
C VAL A 52 -15.66 15.18 -12.99
N ALA A 53 -15.53 14.14 -13.81
CA ALA A 53 -14.33 13.30 -13.84
C ALA A 53 -13.07 14.09 -14.24
N LEU A 54 -13.19 14.99 -15.24
CA LEU A 54 -12.09 15.86 -15.66
C LEU A 54 -11.72 16.84 -14.55
N ALA A 55 -12.70 17.48 -13.91
CA ALA A 55 -12.46 18.38 -12.78
C ALA A 55 -11.75 17.64 -11.63
N ALA A 56 -12.23 16.46 -11.26
CA ALA A 56 -11.57 15.64 -10.24
C ALA A 56 -10.13 15.26 -10.63
N ALA A 57 -9.91 14.87 -11.89
CA ALA A 57 -8.60 14.52 -12.41
C ALA A 57 -7.59 15.67 -12.41
N LEU A 58 -8.05 16.91 -12.61
CA LEU A 58 -7.22 18.11 -12.53
C LEU A 58 -6.97 18.54 -11.08
N LEU A 59 -7.96 18.35 -10.20
CA LEU A 59 -7.83 18.69 -8.78
C LEU A 59 -6.88 17.75 -8.04
N VAL A 60 -6.87 16.46 -8.36
CA VAL A 60 -6.00 15.46 -7.71
C VAL A 60 -4.51 15.88 -7.72
N PRO A 61 -3.84 16.11 -8.86
CA PRO A 61 -2.44 16.53 -8.86
C PRO A 61 -2.23 17.97 -8.37
N ALA A 62 -3.28 18.81 -8.35
CA ALA A 62 -3.22 20.19 -7.87
C ALA A 62 -3.29 20.32 -6.34
N VAL A 63 -3.55 19.23 -5.60
CA VAL A 63 -3.56 19.27 -4.14
C VAL A 63 -2.16 19.64 -3.63
N PRO A 64 -2.01 20.74 -2.86
CA PRO A 64 -0.69 21.21 -2.40
C PRO A 64 0.10 20.13 -1.67
N SER A 65 -0.59 19.30 -0.86
CA SER A 65 0.07 18.20 -0.16
C SER A 65 0.71 17.20 -1.11
N LEU A 66 0.11 16.87 -2.27
CA LEU A 66 0.75 15.96 -3.23
C LEU A 66 1.96 16.60 -3.91
N VAL A 67 1.92 17.91 -4.17
CA VAL A 67 3.07 18.66 -4.70
C VAL A 67 4.23 18.65 -3.71
N ASP A 68 3.96 18.89 -2.43
CA ASP A 68 4.97 18.82 -1.37
C ASP A 68 5.55 17.41 -1.24
N HIS A 69 4.70 16.38 -1.33
CA HIS A 69 5.15 14.99 -1.34
C HIS A 69 5.93 14.62 -2.61
N ALA A 70 5.67 15.27 -3.75
CA ALA A 70 6.40 15.06 -5.00
C ALA A 70 7.77 15.73 -5.00
N ALA A 71 7.89 16.87 -4.32
CA ALA A 71 9.17 17.54 -4.11
C ALA A 71 10.11 16.72 -3.21
N GLN A 72 9.54 15.88 -2.34
CA GLN A 72 10.27 15.02 -1.42
C GLN A 72 10.40 13.59 -1.99
N PHE A 73 11.54 12.94 -1.75
CA PHE A 73 11.72 11.55 -2.17
C PHE A 73 11.02 10.61 -1.17
N ARG A 74 9.69 10.47 -1.31
CA ARG A 74 8.82 9.73 -0.38
C ARG A 74 8.07 8.58 -1.06
N PRO A 75 7.75 7.51 -0.32
CA PRO A 75 6.99 6.36 -0.83
C PRO A 75 5.50 6.64 -1.09
N ASP A 76 4.96 7.75 -0.60
CA ASP A 76 3.53 8.06 -0.64
C ASP A 76 2.94 8.06 -2.05
N LEU A 77 3.62 8.71 -2.99
CA LEU A 77 3.12 8.86 -4.37
C LEU A 77 3.18 7.53 -5.14
N PRO A 78 4.29 6.78 -5.15
CA PRO A 78 4.30 5.43 -5.71
C PRO A 78 3.22 4.51 -5.12
N ALA A 79 3.01 4.56 -3.80
CA ALA A 79 1.97 3.77 -3.14
C ALA A 79 0.57 4.19 -3.62
N ALA A 80 0.29 5.49 -3.69
CA ALA A 80 -0.98 6.04 -4.17
C ALA A 80 -1.25 5.64 -5.63
N THR A 81 -0.24 5.66 -6.49
CA THR A 81 -0.39 5.29 -7.91
C THR A 81 -0.70 3.80 -8.06
N LEU A 82 0.05 2.94 -7.37
CA LEU A 82 -0.24 1.50 -7.33
C LEU A 82 -1.64 1.22 -6.79
N TYR A 83 -2.05 1.99 -5.78
CA TYR A 83 -3.37 1.90 -5.20
C TYR A 83 -4.48 2.26 -6.20
N VAL A 84 -4.43 3.43 -6.85
CA VAL A 84 -5.45 3.81 -7.84
C VAL A 84 -5.46 2.85 -9.02
N ALA A 85 -4.29 2.37 -9.46
CA ALA A 85 -4.19 1.34 -10.48
C ALA A 85 -4.86 0.02 -10.04
N SER A 86 -4.65 -0.40 -8.79
CA SER A 86 -5.32 -1.58 -8.24
C SER A 86 -6.83 -1.42 -8.27
N LEU A 87 -7.36 -0.27 -7.87
CA LEU A 87 -8.80 0.01 -7.90
C LEU A 87 -9.37 -0.02 -9.32
N LEU A 88 -8.68 0.54 -10.31
CA LEU A 88 -9.13 0.50 -11.71
C LEU A 88 -9.29 -0.94 -12.23
N ILE A 89 -8.32 -1.81 -11.90
CA ILE A 89 -8.37 -3.22 -12.27
C ILE A 89 -9.48 -3.95 -11.49
N LEU A 90 -9.59 -3.68 -10.20
CA LEU A 90 -10.57 -4.31 -9.32
C LEU A 90 -12.01 -3.89 -9.66
N GLU A 91 -12.23 -2.64 -10.06
CA GLU A 91 -13.52 -2.17 -10.58
C GLU A 91 -13.90 -2.88 -11.88
N LYS A 92 -12.94 -3.09 -12.79
CA LYS A 92 -13.19 -3.92 -13.98
C LYS A 92 -13.55 -5.36 -13.59
N TYR A 93 -12.82 -5.93 -12.64
CA TYR A 93 -13.10 -7.28 -12.15
C TYR A 93 -14.46 -7.38 -11.43
N ARG A 94 -14.93 -6.33 -10.77
CA ARG A 94 -16.26 -6.30 -10.15
C ARG A 94 -17.37 -6.59 -11.16
N GLU A 95 -17.25 -6.02 -12.36
CA GLU A 95 -18.21 -6.16 -13.47
C GLU A 95 -18.18 -7.53 -14.15
N ASP A 96 -17.08 -8.29 -14.05
CA ASP A 96 -16.96 -9.62 -14.65
C ASP A 96 -17.98 -10.61 -14.05
N GLN A 97 -18.49 -11.57 -14.81
CA GLN A 97 -19.40 -12.59 -14.26
C GLN A 97 -18.67 -13.76 -13.58
N SER A 98 -17.39 -13.94 -13.89
CA SER A 98 -16.56 -14.99 -13.32
C SER A 98 -16.05 -14.63 -11.94
N SER A 99 -15.99 -15.62 -11.05
CA SER A 99 -15.40 -15.44 -9.73
C SER A 99 -13.87 -15.36 -9.80
N PHE A 100 -13.21 -15.99 -10.77
CA PHE A 100 -11.74 -15.98 -10.86
C PHE A 100 -11.28 -15.53 -12.24
N THR A 101 -10.37 -14.55 -12.25
CA THR A 101 -9.82 -13.97 -13.47
C THR A 101 -8.38 -13.51 -13.25
N ARG A 102 -7.65 -13.31 -14.35
CA ARG A 102 -6.34 -12.65 -14.31
C ARG A 102 -6.43 -11.22 -13.75
N THR A 103 -7.57 -10.54 -13.93
CA THR A 103 -7.83 -9.20 -13.37
C THR A 103 -7.90 -9.23 -11.84
N ALA A 104 -8.49 -10.25 -11.24
CA ALA A 104 -8.52 -10.43 -9.78
C ALA A 104 -7.11 -10.55 -9.20
N LEU A 105 -6.28 -11.43 -9.78
CA LEU A 105 -4.90 -11.64 -9.34
C LEU A 105 -4.03 -10.41 -9.55
N ALA A 106 -4.16 -9.73 -10.69
CA ALA A 106 -3.42 -8.50 -10.96
C ALA A 106 -3.81 -7.38 -9.98
N GLY A 107 -5.10 -7.22 -9.70
CA GLY A 107 -5.59 -6.25 -8.72
C GLY A 107 -5.08 -6.56 -7.31
N ALA A 108 -5.16 -7.81 -6.86
CA ALA A 108 -4.63 -8.25 -5.57
C ALA A 108 -3.11 -8.06 -5.45
N ALA A 109 -2.36 -8.38 -6.51
CA ALA A 109 -0.91 -8.20 -6.55
C ALA A 109 -0.52 -6.71 -6.47
N LEU A 110 -1.21 -5.83 -7.20
CA LEU A 110 -0.98 -4.38 -7.12
C LEU A 110 -1.34 -3.82 -5.75
N LEU A 111 -2.43 -4.30 -5.14
CA LEU A 111 -2.85 -3.89 -3.81
C LEU A 111 -1.84 -4.32 -2.74
N LEU A 112 -1.32 -5.55 -2.84
CA LEU A 112 -0.23 -6.02 -1.98
C LEU A 112 1.05 -5.21 -2.21
N ALA A 113 1.40 -4.91 -3.46
CA ALA A 113 2.55 -4.06 -3.78
C ALA A 113 2.38 -2.66 -3.18
N ALA A 114 1.19 -2.05 -3.28
CA ALA A 114 0.90 -0.76 -2.65
C ALA A 114 1.09 -0.82 -1.13
N TYR A 115 0.59 -1.86 -0.46
CA TYR A 115 0.85 -2.10 0.96
C TYR A 115 2.34 -2.25 1.28
N LEU A 116 3.08 -2.98 0.44
CA LEU A 116 4.51 -3.18 0.62
C LEU A 116 5.35 -1.93 0.33
N VAL A 117 4.78 -0.91 -0.32
CA VAL A 117 5.37 0.44 -0.43
C VAL A 117 4.96 1.29 0.78
N ARG A 118 3.69 1.24 1.21
CA ARG A 118 3.20 1.98 2.37
C ARG A 118 2.03 1.30 3.07
N SER A 119 2.11 1.17 4.39
CA SER A 119 1.14 0.44 5.22
C SER A 119 -0.27 1.04 5.21
N THR A 120 -0.43 2.32 4.82
CA THR A 120 -1.74 2.97 4.70
C THR A 120 -2.66 2.29 3.69
N ALA A 121 -2.10 1.55 2.72
CA ALA A 121 -2.90 0.77 1.77
C ALA A 121 -3.65 -0.41 2.41
N LEU A 122 -3.31 -0.80 3.65
CA LEU A 122 -4.04 -1.84 4.40
C LEU A 122 -5.53 -1.47 4.59
N ALA A 123 -5.81 -0.20 4.90
CA ALA A 123 -7.18 0.26 5.10
C ALA A 123 -8.04 -0.01 3.86
N ILE A 124 -7.48 0.23 2.68
CA ILE A 124 -8.24 -0.01 1.45
C ILE A 124 -8.25 -1.47 1.04
N ALA A 125 -7.16 -2.20 1.30
CA ALA A 125 -7.12 -3.63 1.08
C ALA A 125 -8.20 -4.39 1.86
N LEU A 126 -8.66 -3.83 2.99
CA LEU A 126 -9.81 -4.33 3.75
C LEU A 126 -11.13 -3.73 3.26
N ALA A 127 -11.17 -2.43 2.98
CA ALA A 127 -12.39 -1.74 2.57
C ALA A 127 -12.96 -2.27 1.25
N TRP A 128 -12.12 -2.59 0.26
CA TRP A 128 -12.60 -3.01 -1.06
C TRP A 128 -13.27 -4.40 -1.05
N PRO A 129 -12.65 -5.48 -0.49
CA PRO A 129 -13.31 -6.76 -0.36
C PRO A 129 -14.58 -6.69 0.50
N LEU A 130 -14.57 -5.86 1.56
CA LEU A 130 -15.74 -5.62 2.39
C LEU A 130 -16.88 -4.96 1.60
N ALA A 131 -16.57 -3.91 0.83
CA ALA A 131 -17.54 -3.23 -0.03
C ALA A 131 -18.13 -4.20 -1.08
N LEU A 132 -17.31 -5.09 -1.62
CA LEU A 132 -17.79 -6.12 -2.55
C LEU A 132 -18.69 -7.14 -1.84
N ALA A 133 -18.30 -7.63 -0.67
CA ALA A 133 -19.06 -8.60 0.11
C ALA A 133 -20.43 -8.07 0.57
N LEU A 134 -20.52 -6.77 0.85
CA LEU A 134 -21.75 -6.09 1.29
C LEU A 134 -22.62 -5.58 0.13
N GLN A 135 -22.21 -5.80 -1.12
CA GLN A 135 -22.96 -5.34 -2.27
C GLN A 135 -24.33 -6.05 -2.35
N PRO A 136 -25.45 -5.31 -2.47
CA PRO A 136 -26.77 -5.91 -2.54
C PRO A 136 -26.93 -6.72 -3.83
N GLY A 137 -27.47 -7.94 -3.71
CA GLY A 137 -27.69 -8.83 -4.83
C GLY A 137 -28.59 -10.01 -4.47
N THR A 138 -29.04 -10.74 -5.49
CA THR A 138 -29.72 -12.02 -5.29
C THR A 138 -28.79 -13.06 -4.65
N GLY A 139 -29.31 -14.12 -4.03
CA GLY A 139 -28.47 -15.10 -3.32
C GLY A 139 -27.33 -15.71 -4.15
N SER A 140 -27.52 -15.90 -5.46
CA SER A 140 -26.46 -16.34 -6.37
C SER A 140 -25.40 -15.27 -6.63
N ARG A 141 -25.80 -14.01 -6.82
CA ARG A 141 -24.88 -12.87 -6.98
C ARG A 141 -24.12 -12.57 -5.70
N GLN A 142 -24.75 -12.64 -4.54
CA GLN A 142 -24.08 -12.43 -3.25
C GLN A 142 -23.00 -13.49 -3.00
N ARG A 143 -23.27 -14.76 -3.30
CA ARG A 143 -22.26 -15.83 -3.27
C ARG A 143 -21.09 -15.55 -4.22
N LEU A 144 -21.36 -15.01 -5.41
CA LEU A 144 -20.32 -14.61 -6.36
C LEU A 144 -19.47 -13.48 -5.78
N HIS A 145 -20.08 -12.42 -5.24
CA HIS A 145 -19.37 -11.30 -4.62
C HIS A 145 -18.48 -11.73 -3.46
N LEU A 146 -18.96 -12.63 -2.59
CA LEU A 146 -18.16 -13.20 -1.51
C LEU A 146 -16.96 -13.99 -2.03
N LYS A 147 -17.14 -14.82 -3.07
CA LYS A 147 -16.03 -15.55 -3.70
C LYS A 147 -14.98 -14.60 -4.26
N LYS A 148 -15.41 -13.55 -4.95
CA LYS A 148 -14.50 -12.53 -5.49
C LYS A 148 -13.74 -11.79 -4.39
N ALA A 149 -14.42 -11.44 -3.29
CA ALA A 149 -13.80 -10.80 -2.14
C ALA A 149 -12.71 -11.69 -1.53
N LEU A 150 -13.01 -12.98 -1.34
CA LEU A 150 -12.05 -13.97 -0.83
C LEU A 150 -10.85 -14.15 -1.76
N ILE A 151 -11.07 -14.16 -3.08
CA ILE A 151 -10.00 -14.32 -4.07
C ILE A 151 -8.98 -13.17 -4.01
N ILE A 152 -9.37 -11.98 -3.57
CA ILE A 152 -8.45 -10.85 -3.36
C ILE A 152 -7.89 -10.86 -1.94
N LEU A 153 -8.74 -11.15 -0.95
CA LEU A 153 -8.35 -11.10 0.46
C LEU A 153 -7.33 -12.19 0.81
N VAL A 154 -7.47 -13.41 0.28
CA VAL A 154 -6.56 -14.53 0.57
C VAL A 154 -5.12 -14.24 0.13
N PRO A 155 -4.82 -13.92 -1.14
CA PRO A 155 -3.44 -13.63 -1.55
C PRO A 155 -2.88 -12.38 -0.86
N PHE A 156 -3.72 -11.36 -0.62
CA PHE A 156 -3.30 -10.20 0.16
C PHE A 156 -2.92 -10.59 1.60
N ALA A 157 -3.77 -11.34 2.30
CA ALA A 157 -3.54 -11.78 3.68
C ALA A 157 -2.31 -12.69 3.80
N LEU A 158 -2.06 -13.55 2.81
CA LEU A 158 -0.85 -14.36 2.76
C LEU A 158 0.41 -13.49 2.62
N GLY A 159 0.40 -12.52 1.69
CA GLY A 159 1.52 -11.60 1.50
C GLY A 159 1.77 -10.70 2.71
N PHE A 160 0.70 -10.13 3.27
CA PHE A 160 0.72 -9.35 4.51
C PHE A 160 1.27 -10.18 5.67
N GLY A 161 0.71 -11.37 5.90
CA GLY A 161 1.10 -12.26 6.99
C GLY A 161 2.55 -12.71 6.89
N LEU A 162 3.03 -13.03 5.69
CA LEU A 162 4.43 -13.39 5.46
C LEU A 162 5.38 -12.22 5.78
N TRP A 163 4.99 -11.00 5.41
CA TRP A 163 5.77 -9.79 5.70
C TRP A 163 5.81 -9.47 7.20
N GLU A 164 4.67 -9.52 7.88
CA GLU A 164 4.59 -9.31 9.33
C GLU A 164 5.35 -10.40 10.10
N TYR A 165 5.25 -11.66 9.68
CA TYR A 165 6.02 -12.75 10.27
C TYR A 165 7.53 -12.57 10.11
N ARG A 166 8.00 -12.14 8.92
CA ARG A 166 9.41 -11.78 8.70
C ARG A 166 9.84 -10.66 9.64
N ASN A 167 9.04 -9.61 9.78
CA ASN A 167 9.38 -8.49 10.65
C ASN A 167 9.41 -8.87 12.12
N TYR A 168 8.44 -9.67 12.56
CA TYR A 168 8.37 -10.21 13.92
C TYR A 168 9.59 -11.08 14.22
N SER A 169 9.90 -12.04 13.35
CA SER A 169 11.06 -12.92 13.52
C SER A 169 12.39 -12.15 13.52
N ALA A 170 12.54 -11.11 12.69
CA ALA A 170 13.69 -10.22 12.72
C ALA A 170 13.76 -9.40 14.02
N ALA A 171 12.63 -8.93 14.54
CA ALA A 171 12.59 -8.21 15.82
C ALA A 171 13.03 -9.12 16.98
N VAL A 172 12.50 -10.35 17.05
CA VAL A 172 12.90 -11.33 18.07
C VAL A 172 14.37 -11.70 17.95
N ARG A 173 14.90 -11.92 16.73
CA ARG A 173 16.30 -12.35 16.55
C ARG A 173 17.35 -11.26 16.79
N PHE A 174 17.04 -10.00 16.51
CA PHE A 174 18.03 -8.93 16.57
C PHE A 174 17.77 -7.93 17.71
N LEU A 175 16.52 -7.61 17.99
CA LEU A 175 16.20 -6.60 19.00
C LEU A 175 16.29 -7.16 20.42
N GLU A 176 15.74 -8.36 20.68
CA GLU A 176 15.76 -8.93 22.03
C GLU A 176 17.18 -9.23 22.54
N PRO A 177 18.10 -9.83 21.75
CA PRO A 177 19.46 -10.06 22.21
C PRO A 177 20.22 -8.75 22.44
N THR A 178 20.03 -7.74 21.59
CA THR A 178 20.69 -6.44 21.76
C THR A 178 20.15 -5.68 22.97
N LEU A 179 18.85 -5.74 23.24
CA LEU A 179 18.25 -5.20 24.47
C LEU A 179 18.77 -5.91 25.72
N ARG A 180 18.97 -7.24 25.66
CA ARG A 180 19.56 -8.01 26.76
C ARG A 180 21.05 -7.78 26.95
N ALA A 181 21.79 -7.59 25.85
CA ALA A 181 23.25 -7.40 25.88
C ALA A 181 23.66 -5.99 26.30
N TYR A 182 22.82 -4.97 26.01
CA TYR A 182 23.12 -3.57 26.28
C TYR A 182 21.93 -2.80 26.87
N PRO A 183 21.33 -3.24 27.99
CA PRO A 183 20.12 -2.65 28.54
C PRO A 183 20.28 -1.16 28.87
N GLU A 184 21.48 -0.72 29.26
CA GLU A 184 21.81 0.66 29.58
C GLU A 184 21.69 1.63 28.39
N ASN A 185 21.80 1.13 27.15
CA ASN A 185 21.72 1.94 25.94
C ASN A 185 20.28 2.21 25.48
N PHE A 186 19.30 1.59 26.13
CA PHE A 186 17.89 1.70 25.78
C PHE A 186 17.07 2.24 26.96
N GLU A 187 16.12 3.09 26.66
CA GLU A 187 15.14 3.63 27.60
C GLU A 187 13.76 3.10 27.23
N LEU A 188 13.06 2.50 28.19
CA LEU A 188 11.66 2.15 28.01
C LEU A 188 10.84 3.44 27.93
N VAL A 189 10.34 3.77 26.74
CA VAL A 189 9.52 4.98 26.54
C VAL A 189 8.06 4.69 26.83
N TYR A 190 7.62 3.47 26.55
CA TYR A 190 6.22 3.09 26.71
C TYR A 190 6.09 1.59 26.84
N GLN A 191 5.31 1.14 27.82
CA GLN A 191 4.90 -0.26 27.96
C GLN A 191 3.43 -0.27 28.38
N GLU A 192 2.59 -0.86 27.54
CA GLU A 192 1.17 -0.96 27.84
C GLU A 192 0.98 -2.07 28.89
N SER A 193 0.30 -1.77 30.00
CA SER A 193 0.29 -2.60 31.21
C SER A 193 -0.26 -4.02 31.05
N ARG A 194 -0.84 -4.35 29.88
CA ARG A 194 -1.37 -5.68 29.52
C ARG A 194 -0.80 -6.26 28.23
N SER A 195 0.14 -5.56 27.58
CA SER A 195 0.77 -6.02 26.34
C SER A 195 2.25 -6.33 26.56
N PRO A 196 2.77 -7.43 26.01
CA PRO A 196 4.22 -7.65 25.97
C PRO A 196 4.94 -6.65 25.05
N ALA A 197 4.20 -5.82 24.30
CA ALA A 197 4.77 -4.78 23.44
C ALA A 197 5.32 -3.61 24.27
N ALA A 198 6.64 -3.45 24.25
CA ALA A 198 7.37 -2.33 24.84
C ALA A 198 8.08 -1.53 23.74
N ILE A 199 8.01 -0.20 23.83
CA ILE A 199 8.72 0.73 22.95
C ILE A 199 9.97 1.20 23.69
N PHE A 200 11.12 0.92 23.11
CA PHE A 200 12.42 1.37 23.61
C PHE A 200 13.00 2.48 22.72
N ARG A 201 13.55 3.53 23.32
CA ARG A 201 14.34 4.58 22.65
C ARG A 201 15.82 4.32 22.93
N VAL A 202 16.68 4.51 21.92
CA VAL A 202 18.12 4.44 22.09
C VAL A 202 18.60 5.73 22.77
N LYS A 203 19.29 5.63 23.92
CA LYS A 203 19.78 6.79 24.70
C LYS A 203 20.96 7.49 24.04
N LYS A 204 21.77 6.77 23.26
CA LYS A 204 22.88 7.31 22.47
C LYS A 204 22.95 6.61 21.11
N ALA A 205 22.75 7.37 20.04
CA ALA A 205 23.15 6.90 18.71
C ALA A 205 24.68 6.92 18.65
N PHE A 206 25.27 5.82 18.16
CA PHE A 206 26.70 5.75 17.87
C PHE A 206 27.09 6.72 16.75
#